data_AF-A0A937UCE4-F1
#
_entry.id   AF-A0A937UCE4-F1
#
_cell.length_a   1.000
_cell.length_b   1.000
_cell.length_c   1.000
_cell.angle_alpha   90.00
_cell.angle_beta   90.00
_cell.angle_gamma   90.00
#
_symmetry.space_group_name_H-M   'P 1'
#
loop_
_entity.id
_entity.type
_entity.pdbx_description
1 polymer ?
#
loop_
_entity_poly.entity_id
_entity_poly.type
_entity_poly.pdbx_seq_one_letter_code
_entity_poly.pdbx_strand_id
1 'polypeptide(L)'
;MSRRKVPESPPPRALELFQPEPGVLYSLDATARLAGIPRRSILIYCRAGLVRPVVQPPYGVMEFTEEAIYTLRRVEYLRTVHGLDLTWIKTIFNLLDEVERLRAELRFLRNQ
;
A
#
# COMPACT_ATOMS: atom_id res chain seq x y z
N MET A 1 -15.47 6.98 -55.41
CA MET A 1 -15.99 6.31 -54.20
C MET A 1 -14.89 6.29 -53.14
N SER A 2 -14.72 7.38 -52.40
CA SER A 2 -13.63 7.55 -51.42
C SER A 2 -14.06 6.97 -50.07
N ARG A 3 -13.42 5.86 -49.64
CA ARG A 3 -13.66 5.26 -48.33
C ARG A 3 -13.13 6.21 -47.25
N ARG A 4 -14.04 6.78 -46.45
CA ARG A 4 -13.69 7.45 -45.18
C ARG A 4 -12.91 6.44 -44.33
N LYS A 5 -11.64 6.74 -44.05
CA LYS A 5 -10.90 6.12 -42.94
C LYS A 5 -11.65 6.49 -41.67
N VAL A 6 -12.28 5.51 -41.04
CA VAL A 6 -12.75 5.63 -39.66
C VAL A 6 -11.49 5.87 -38.81
N PRO A 7 -11.42 6.93 -37.99
CA PRO A 7 -10.30 7.09 -37.08
C PRO A 7 -10.33 5.93 -36.09
N GLU A 8 -9.24 5.16 -36.04
CA GLU A 8 -9.00 4.14 -35.02
C GLU A 8 -9.27 4.76 -33.65
N SER A 9 -10.28 4.24 -32.94
CA SER A 9 -10.47 4.53 -31.53
C SER A 9 -9.17 4.22 -30.80
N PRO A 10 -8.65 5.12 -29.94
CA PRO A 10 -7.49 4.81 -29.12
C PRO A 10 -7.80 3.54 -28.30
N PRO A 11 -6.82 2.65 -28.10
CA PRO A 11 -7.05 1.45 -27.32
C PRO A 11 -7.60 1.87 -25.95
N PRO A 12 -8.55 1.13 -25.37
CA PRO A 12 -9.06 1.42 -24.04
C PRO A 12 -7.83 1.56 -23.14
N ARG A 13 -7.65 2.75 -22.54
CA ARG A 13 -6.54 3.02 -21.62
C ARG A 13 -6.52 1.86 -20.64
N ALA A 14 -5.55 0.97 -20.78
CA ALA A 14 -5.24 0.04 -19.74
C ALA A 14 -5.08 0.90 -18.49
N LEU A 15 -5.76 0.54 -17.40
CA LEU A 15 -5.49 1.15 -16.11
C LEU A 15 -4.02 0.82 -15.83
N GLU A 16 -3.11 1.70 -16.24
CA GLU A 16 -1.73 1.66 -15.81
C GLU A 16 -1.79 1.88 -14.30
N LEU A 17 -1.85 0.77 -13.57
CA LEU A 17 -1.65 0.75 -12.14
C LEU A 17 -0.25 1.30 -11.93
N PHE A 18 -0.16 2.60 -11.69
CA PHE A 18 1.10 3.27 -11.43
C PHE A 18 1.72 2.57 -10.21
N GLN A 19 2.78 1.81 -10.45
CA GLN A 19 3.48 1.10 -9.40
C GLN A 19 4.44 2.06 -8.71
N PRO A 20 4.53 2.02 -7.38
CA PRO A 20 5.59 2.74 -6.70
C PRO A 20 6.96 2.16 -7.10
N GLU A 21 7.94 3.04 -7.23
CA GLU A 21 9.33 2.71 -7.54
C GLU A 21 10.11 2.40 -6.25
N PRO A 22 11.01 1.40 -6.29
CA PRO A 22 11.83 1.05 -5.14
C PRO A 22 12.76 2.16 -4.66
N GLY A 23 12.81 2.35 -3.34
CA GLY A 23 13.69 3.32 -2.69
C GLY A 23 13.24 4.78 -2.81
N VAL A 24 12.10 5.06 -3.45
CA VAL A 24 11.54 6.42 -3.56
C VAL A 24 10.60 6.71 -2.39
N LEU A 25 10.71 7.91 -1.82
CA LEU A 25 9.80 8.41 -0.80
C LEU A 25 8.66 9.23 -1.42
N TYR A 26 7.44 8.92 -1.01
CA TYR A 26 6.22 9.50 -1.52
C TYR A 26 5.54 10.35 -0.45
N SER A 27 5.16 11.58 -0.79
CA SER A 27 4.32 12.41 0.07
C SER A 27 2.94 11.81 0.26
N LEU A 28 2.21 12.21 1.30
CA LEU A 28 0.84 11.76 1.54
C LEU A 28 -0.10 11.91 0.32
N ASP A 29 0.09 12.94 -0.51
CA ASP A 29 -0.70 13.14 -1.73
C ASP A 29 -0.36 12.13 -2.81
N ALA A 30 0.93 11.88 -3.02
CA ALA A 30 1.39 10.86 -3.97
C ALA A 30 0.93 9.48 -3.51
N THR A 31 1.12 9.14 -2.24
CA THR A 31 0.68 7.88 -1.62
C THR A 31 -0.82 7.66 -1.78
N ALA A 32 -1.65 8.69 -1.57
CA ALA A 32 -3.10 8.59 -1.75
C ALA A 32 -3.48 8.23 -3.20
N ARG A 33 -2.84 8.87 -4.19
CA ARG A 33 -3.06 8.56 -5.61
C ARG A 33 -2.57 7.16 -5.97
N LEU A 34 -1.37 6.80 -5.52
CA LEU A 34 -0.73 5.52 -5.82
C LEU A 34 -1.49 4.34 -5.18
N ALA A 35 -1.92 4.49 -3.94
CA ALA A 35 -2.66 3.45 -3.26
C ALA A 35 -4.14 3.39 -3.70
N GLY A 36 -4.65 4.45 -4.34
CA GLY A 36 -6.08 4.57 -4.66
C GLY A 36 -6.95 4.77 -3.43
N ILE A 37 -6.40 5.35 -2.36
CA ILE A 37 -7.01 5.43 -1.03
C ILE A 37 -7.09 6.91 -0.59
N PRO A 38 -8.22 7.38 -0.04
CA PRO A 38 -8.33 8.74 0.48
C PRO A 38 -7.30 9.04 1.57
N ARG A 39 -6.72 10.25 1.57
CA ARG A 39 -5.74 10.73 2.57
C ARG A 39 -6.20 10.47 4.01
N ARG A 40 -7.48 10.71 4.29
CA ARG A 40 -8.07 10.50 5.61
C ARG A 40 -7.96 9.04 6.07
N SER A 41 -8.19 8.06 5.19
CA SER A 41 -8.07 6.64 5.51
C SER A 41 -6.62 6.27 5.80
N ILE A 42 -5.67 6.79 5.01
CA ILE A 42 -4.22 6.59 5.25
C ILE A 42 -3.84 7.09 6.64
N LEU A 43 -4.27 8.30 7.02
CA LEU A 43 -4.00 8.86 8.35
C LEU A 43 -4.62 8.01 9.48
N ILE A 44 -5.80 7.44 9.27
CA ILE A 44 -6.43 6.52 10.23
C ILE A 44 -5.58 5.26 10.38
N TYR A 45 -5.06 4.69 9.27
CA TYR A 45 -4.21 3.51 9.31
C TYR A 45 -2.86 3.78 9.99
N CYS A 46 -2.30 4.98 9.79
CA CYS A 46 -1.12 5.41 10.53
C CYS A 46 -1.39 5.52 12.03
N ARG A 47 -2.50 6.14 12.43
CA ARG A 47 -2.89 6.25 13.84
C ARG A 47 -3.16 4.89 14.47
N ALA A 48 -3.71 3.95 13.71
CA ALA A 48 -3.91 2.57 14.15
C ALA A 48 -2.58 1.78 14.26
N GLY A 49 -1.50 2.28 13.64
CA GLY A 49 -0.20 1.62 13.61
C GLY A 49 -0.08 0.53 12.54
N LEU A 50 -1.00 0.49 11.58
CA LEU A 50 -1.01 -0.48 10.47
C LEU A 50 0.01 -0.13 9.39
N VAL A 51 0.32 1.16 9.24
CA VAL A 51 1.30 1.68 8.28
C VAL A 51 2.07 2.79 8.95
N ARG A 52 3.39 2.79 8.83
CA ARG A 52 4.25 3.83 9.42
C ARG A 52 4.89 4.64 8.30
N PRO A 53 4.79 5.98 8.34
CA PRO A 53 5.60 6.81 7.46
C PRO A 53 7.07 6.75 7.89
N VAL A 54 7.99 7.00 6.97
CA VAL A 54 9.43 7.11 7.26
C VAL A 54 9.74 8.44 7.93
N VAL A 55 9.11 9.52 7.45
CA VAL A 55 9.21 10.86 8.02
C VAL A 55 7.84 11.25 8.57
N GLN A 56 7.78 11.87 9.75
CA GLN A 56 6.53 12.36 10.34
C GLN A 56 6.75 13.62 11.19
N PRO A 57 5.71 14.45 11.35
CA PRO A 57 5.78 15.61 12.23
C PRO A 57 6.19 15.24 13.67
N PRO A 58 6.93 16.11 14.39
CA PRO A 58 7.33 17.48 14.02
C PRO A 58 8.54 17.56 13.07
N TYR A 59 9.13 16.42 12.68
CA TYR A 59 10.43 16.37 12.00
C TYR A 59 10.36 16.55 10.47
N GLY A 60 9.16 16.64 9.90
CA GLY A 60 8.96 16.86 8.45
C GLY A 60 7.54 16.56 7.99
N VAL A 61 7.33 16.66 6.68
CA VAL A 61 6.09 16.24 6.02
C VAL A 61 6.04 14.71 5.99
N MET A 62 4.85 14.12 6.09
CA MET A 62 4.71 12.67 6.05
C MET A 62 5.16 12.08 4.71
N GLU A 63 6.11 11.16 4.77
CA GLU A 63 6.66 10.45 3.62
C GLU A 63 6.58 8.93 3.80
N PHE A 64 6.33 8.22 2.70
CA PHE A 64 6.03 6.80 2.69
C PHE A 64 6.86 6.09 1.63
N THR A 65 7.24 4.84 1.91
CA THR A 65 7.91 3.98 0.93
C THR A 65 6.90 3.23 0.07
N GLU A 66 7.41 2.47 -0.89
CA GLU A 66 6.61 1.54 -1.69
C GLU A 66 5.94 0.44 -0.84
N GLU A 67 6.62 -0.09 0.19
CA GLU A 67 6.08 -1.13 1.06
C GLU A 67 4.90 -0.61 1.86
N ALA A 68 4.94 0.66 2.27
CA ALA A 68 3.81 1.33 2.88
C ALA A 68 2.62 1.40 1.90
N ILE A 69 2.85 1.71 0.63
CA ILE A 69 1.81 1.74 -0.40
C ILE A 69 1.20 0.36 -0.63
N TYR A 70 2.01 -0.70 -0.72
CA TYR A 70 1.51 -2.07 -0.84
C TYR A 70 0.70 -2.50 0.40
N THR A 71 1.17 -2.13 1.58
CA THR A 71 0.46 -2.41 2.84
C THR A 71 -0.88 -1.68 2.89
N LEU A 72 -0.94 -0.41 2.49
CA LEU A 72 -2.17 0.37 2.41
C LEU A 72 -3.20 -0.30 1.50
N ARG A 73 -2.79 -0.74 0.30
CA ARG A 73 -3.65 -1.46 -0.65
C ARG A 73 -4.21 -2.74 -0.01
N ARG A 74 -3.38 -3.51 0.69
CA ARG A 74 -3.79 -4.75 1.37
C ARG A 74 -4.78 -4.50 2.52
N VAL A 75 -4.51 -3.50 3.35
CA VAL A 75 -5.40 -3.11 4.46
C VAL A 75 -6.76 -2.63 3.92
N GLU A 76 -6.78 -1.79 2.88
CA GLU A 76 -8.04 -1.32 2.29
C GLU A 76 -8.85 -2.47 1.70
N TYR A 77 -8.20 -3.41 1.01
CA TYR A 77 -8.85 -4.60 0.49
C TYR A 77 -9.50 -5.42 1.61
N LEU A 78 -8.79 -5.68 2.70
CA LEU A 78 -9.33 -6.43 3.86
C LEU A 78 -10.51 -5.70 4.52
N ARG A 79 -10.42 -4.38 4.66
CA ARG A 79 -11.51 -3.57 5.23
C ARG A 79 -12.75 -3.54 4.32
N THR A 80 -12.57 -3.34 3.02
CA THR A 80 -13.69 -3.08 2.09
C THR A 80 -14.34 -4.36 1.57
N VAL A 81 -13.54 -5.39 1.27
CA VAL A 81 -14.04 -6.65 0.70
C VAL A 81 -14.48 -7.62 1.77
N HIS A 82 -13.75 -7.70 2.90
CA HIS A 82 -14.07 -8.64 3.98
C HIS A 82 -14.79 -7.99 5.17
N GLY A 83 -15.02 -6.67 5.14
CA GLY A 83 -15.75 -5.96 6.20
C GLY A 83 -15.04 -5.97 7.56
N LEU A 84 -13.73 -6.24 7.58
CA LEU A 84 -12.98 -6.40 8.82
C LEU A 84 -12.71 -5.05 9.48
N ASP A 85 -12.91 -4.99 10.80
CA ASP A 85 -12.54 -3.83 11.60
C ASP A 85 -11.01 -3.68 11.67
N LEU A 86 -10.55 -2.44 11.82
CA LEU A 86 -9.12 -2.10 11.90
C LEU A 86 -8.43 -2.76 13.08
N THR A 87 -9.14 -2.99 14.19
CA THR A 87 -8.59 -3.72 15.34
C THR A 87 -8.27 -5.15 14.97
N TRP A 88 -9.19 -5.83 14.27
CA TRP A 88 -8.99 -7.20 13.80
C TRP A 88 -7.87 -7.29 12.78
N ILE A 89 -7.84 -6.36 11.82
CA ILE A 89 -6.76 -6.29 10.82
C ILE A 89 -5.41 -6.13 11.51
N LYS A 90 -5.30 -5.24 12.51
CA LYS A 90 -4.08 -5.04 13.28
C LYS A 90 -3.64 -6.31 14.01
N THR A 91 -4.57 -7.01 14.65
CA THR A 91 -4.27 -8.28 15.33
C THR A 91 -3.71 -9.32 14.37
N ILE A 92 -4.33 -9.47 13.18
CA ILE A 92 -3.85 -10.41 12.16
C ILE A 92 -2.44 -10.04 11.69
N PHE A 93 -2.18 -8.76 11.40
CA PHE A 93 -0.86 -8.31 10.95
C PHE A 93 0.21 -8.57 12.01
N ASN A 94 -0.05 -8.23 13.27
CA ASN A 94 0.88 -8.50 14.37
C ASN A 94 1.19 -10.01 14.52
N LEU A 95 0.19 -10.87 14.35
CA LEU A 95 0.39 -12.32 14.40
C LEU A 95 1.22 -12.82 13.22
N LEU A 96 1.02 -12.27 12.02
CA LEU A 96 1.83 -12.61 10.85
C LEU A 96 3.29 -12.18 11.03
N ASP A 97 3.52 -10.98 11.59
CA ASP A 97 4.87 -10.48 11.90
C ASP A 97 5.58 -11.37 12.93
N GLU A 98 4.87 -11.83 13.97
CA GLU A 98 5.44 -12.74 14.96
C GLU A 98 5.75 -14.12 14.35
N VAL A 99 4.90 -14.63 13.45
CA VAL A 99 5.17 -15.87 12.72
C VAL A 99 6.40 -15.73 11.81
N GLU A 100 6.55 -14.62 11.09
CA GLU A 100 7.73 -14.29 10.29
C GLU A 100 9.00 -14.29 11.15
N ARG A 101 8.95 -13.62 12.30
CA ARG A 101 10.04 -13.55 13.27
C ARG A 101 10.42 -14.94 13.79
N LEU A 102 9.46 -15.72 14.29
CA LEU A 102 9.71 -17.07 14.81
C LEU A 102 10.29 -18.00 13.73
N ARG A 103 9.82 -17.88 12.49
CA ARG A 103 10.42 -18.61 11.35
C ARG A 103 11.85 -18.18 11.09
N ALA A 104 12.19 -16.90 11.22
CA ALA A 104 13.55 -16.41 11.07
C ALA A 104 14.47 -16.94 12.18
N GLU A 105 14.00 -16.96 13.43
CA GLU A 105 14.74 -17.55 14.56
C GLU A 105 14.99 -19.05 14.36
N LEU A 106 13.99 -19.82 13.91
CA LEU A 106 14.18 -21.24 13.59
C LEU A 106 15.17 -21.47 12.45
N ARG A 107 15.14 -20.64 11.39
CA ARG A 107 16.13 -20.71 10.31
C ARG A 107 17.53 -20.41 10.81
N PHE A 108 17.68 -19.42 11.69
CA PHE A 108 18.96 -19.08 12.30
C PHE A 108 19.52 -20.25 13.12
N LEU A 109 18.70 -20.85 13.99
CA LEU A 109 19.11 -21.98 14.83
C LEU A 109 19.42 -23.25 14.04
N ARG A 110 18.75 -23.47 12.90
CA ARG A 110 19.00 -24.63 12.02
C ARG A 110 20.24 -24.48 11.14
N ASN A 111 20.71 -23.25 10.93
CA ASN A 111 21.87 -22.94 10.12
C ASN A 111 23.16 -22.78 10.97
N GLN A 112 23.08 -23.08 12.27
CA GLN A 112 24.21 -23.24 13.19
C GLN A 112 24.47 -24.74 13.42
#